data_AF-A0A968MR87-F1
#
_entry.id   AF-A0A968MR87-F1
#
_cell.length_a   1.000
_cell.length_b   1.000
_cell.length_c   1.000
_cell.angle_alpha   90.00
_cell.angle_beta   90.00
_cell.angle_gamma   90.00
#
_symmetry.space_group_name_H-M   'P 1'
#
loop_
_entity.id
_entity.type
_entity.pdbx_description
1 polymer ?
#
loop_
_entity_poly.entity_id
_entity_poly.type
_entity_poly.pdbx_seq_one_letter_code
_entity_poly.pdbx_strand_id
1 'polypeptide(L)'
;MACAKKQNKPLLIDFNGHSCTNCKLMENKVWPDKRILEAMKNNFVIVSLYIDDRTKLPENEQFTTKEGKMINTLGKKNAHFQISRFNSNSQPFYVIMDHNDQSLGAPLGLTLNADEFLKFLNEGEEKFQQIK
;
A
#
# COMPACT_ATOMS: atom_id res chain seq x y z
N MET A 1 2.96 11.51 0.92
CA MET A 1 2.95 12.08 2.28
C MET A 1 2.30 13.47 2.40
N ALA A 2 2.67 14.47 1.58
CA ALA A 2 2.14 15.83 1.71
C ALA A 2 0.59 15.93 1.73
N CYS A 3 -0.08 15.15 0.87
CA CYS A 3 -1.54 15.10 0.82
C CYS A 3 -2.18 14.55 2.13
N ALA A 4 -1.62 13.47 2.68
CA ALA A 4 -2.07 12.85 3.93
C ALA A 4 -1.90 13.80 5.14
N LYS A 5 -0.76 14.48 5.22
CA LYS A 5 -0.51 15.55 6.20
C LYS A 5 -1.54 16.68 6.11
N LYS A 6 -1.79 17.18 4.89
CA LYS A 6 -2.75 18.26 4.66
C LYS A 6 -4.19 17.88 5.04
N GLN A 7 -4.59 16.64 4.77
CA GLN A 7 -5.93 16.14 5.08
C GLN A 7 -6.06 15.58 6.51
N ASN A 8 -4.95 15.49 7.25
CA ASN A 8 -4.89 14.92 8.58
C ASN A 8 -5.43 13.48 8.66
N LYS A 9 -5.05 12.66 7.67
CA LYS A 9 -5.45 11.26 7.52
C LYS A 9 -4.22 10.36 7.42
N PRO A 10 -4.28 9.11 7.89
CA PRO A 10 -3.24 8.12 7.63
C PRO A 10 -3.18 7.77 6.14
N LEU A 11 -2.05 7.20 5.74
CA LEU A 11 -1.82 6.71 4.38
C LEU A 11 -2.18 5.22 4.31
N LEU A 12 -3.05 4.82 3.38
CA LEU A 12 -3.25 3.42 3.02
C LEU A 12 -2.46 3.13 1.74
N ILE A 13 -1.39 2.35 1.85
CA ILE A 13 -0.60 1.90 0.71
C ILE A 13 -1.14 0.56 0.23
N ASP A 14 -1.48 0.48 -1.05
CA ASP A 14 -1.89 -0.73 -1.77
C ASP A 14 -0.77 -1.15 -2.73
N PHE A 15 0.03 -2.15 -2.35
CA PHE A 15 0.99 -2.77 -3.26
C PHE A 15 0.28 -3.76 -4.18
N ASN A 16 0.21 -3.39 -5.45
CA ASN A 16 -0.62 -4.05 -6.46
C ASN A 16 0.20 -4.26 -7.76
N GLY A 17 -0.39 -4.88 -8.77
CA GLY A 17 0.19 -5.02 -10.11
C GLY A 17 -0.89 -5.09 -11.18
N HIS A 18 -0.62 -4.56 -12.37
CA HIS A 18 -1.55 -4.59 -13.51
C HIS A 18 -2.00 -6.01 -13.87
N SER A 19 -1.07 -6.96 -13.72
CA SER A 19 -1.26 -8.38 -14.01
C SER A 19 -1.73 -9.21 -12.79
N CYS A 20 -1.94 -8.59 -11.63
CA CYS A 20 -2.26 -9.28 -10.39
C CYS A 20 -3.73 -9.76 -10.33
N THR A 21 -3.96 -11.05 -10.58
CA THR A 21 -5.31 -11.66 -10.48
C THR A 21 -5.89 -11.57 -9.07
N ASN A 22 -5.07 -11.80 -8.04
CA ASN A 22 -5.53 -11.75 -6.64
C ASN A 22 -5.93 -10.34 -6.20
N CYS A 23 -5.28 -9.32 -6.75
CA CYS A 23 -5.63 -7.93 -6.48
C CYS A 23 -6.97 -7.59 -7.11
N LYS A 24 -7.22 -8.02 -8.34
CA LYS A 24 -8.55 -7.93 -8.97
C LYS A 24 -9.61 -8.70 -8.18
N LEU A 25 -9.26 -9.82 -7.55
CA LEU A 25 -10.20 -10.52 -6.67
C LEU A 25 -10.56 -9.70 -5.43
N MET A 26 -9.58 -9.06 -4.76
CA MET A 26 -9.85 -8.11 -3.66
C MET A 26 -10.78 -6.98 -4.11
N GLU A 27 -10.43 -6.32 -5.22
CA GLU A 27 -11.16 -5.17 -5.77
C GLU A 27 -12.61 -5.54 -6.14
N ASN A 28 -12.87 -6.78 -6.57
CA ASN A 28 -14.19 -7.23 -6.96
C ASN A 28 -15.02 -7.85 -5.82
N LYS A 29 -14.39 -8.38 -4.78
CA LYS A 29 -15.08 -9.13 -3.72
C LYS A 29 -15.14 -8.42 -2.38
N VAL A 30 -14.14 -7.60 -2.08
CA VAL A 30 -13.97 -6.96 -0.77
C VAL A 30 -14.19 -5.46 -0.85
N TRP A 31 -13.53 -4.80 -1.79
CA TRP A 31 -13.64 -3.34 -1.92
C TRP A 31 -15.07 -2.83 -2.17
N PRO A 32 -15.98 -3.54 -2.87
CA PRO A 32 -17.34 -3.02 -3.10
C PRO A 32 -18.22 -2.99 -1.84
N ASP A 33 -17.80 -3.61 -0.72
CA ASP A 33 -18.52 -3.49 0.54
C ASP A 33 -18.62 -2.00 0.92
N LYS A 34 -19.86 -1.54 1.14
CA LYS A 34 -20.13 -0.13 1.42
C LYS A 34 -19.36 0.39 2.62
N ARG A 35 -19.17 -0.41 3.67
CA ARG A 35 -18.45 -0.03 4.90
C ARG A 35 -16.97 0.22 4.60
N ILE A 36 -16.39 -0.63 3.76
CA ILE A 36 -14.99 -0.50 3.32
C ILE A 36 -14.82 0.73 2.44
N LEU A 37 -15.69 0.93 1.44
CA LEU A 37 -15.62 2.12 0.58
C LEU A 37 -15.72 3.42 1.38
N GLU A 38 -16.64 3.47 2.35
CA GLU A 38 -16.81 4.64 3.21
C GLU A 38 -15.57 4.88 4.08
N ALA A 39 -15.03 3.85 4.72
CA ALA A 39 -13.80 3.96 5.51
C ALA A 39 -12.62 4.43 4.65
N MET A 40 -12.36 3.76 3.51
CA MET A 40 -11.29 4.10 2.58
C MET A 40 -11.37 5.55 2.08
N LYS A 41 -12.58 6.00 1.69
CA LYS A 41 -12.79 7.36 1.18
C LYS A 41 -12.67 8.44 2.25
N ASN A 42 -13.24 8.18 3.42
CA ASN A 42 -13.39 9.21 4.45
C ASN A 42 -12.16 9.29 5.35
N ASN A 43 -11.51 8.16 5.62
CA ASN A 43 -10.54 8.08 6.71
C ASN A 43 -9.10 7.95 6.20
N PHE A 44 -8.88 7.61 4.94
CA PHE A 44 -7.54 7.37 4.39
C PHE A 44 -7.21 8.27 3.21
N VAL A 45 -5.90 8.50 3.00
CA VAL A 45 -5.36 8.84 1.69
C VAL A 45 -4.76 7.56 1.10
N ILE A 46 -5.27 7.14 -0.05
CA ILE A 46 -4.89 5.87 -0.65
C ILE A 46 -3.78 6.10 -1.69
N VAL A 47 -2.76 5.25 -1.69
CA VAL A 47 -1.70 5.24 -2.68
C VAL A 47 -1.51 3.82 -3.18
N SER A 48 -1.83 3.58 -4.46
CA SER A 48 -1.53 2.31 -5.11
C SER A 48 -0.13 2.35 -5.71
N LEU A 49 0.71 1.40 -5.29
CA LEU A 49 2.07 1.20 -5.80
C LEU A 49 2.08 -0.04 -6.68
N TYR A 50 2.06 0.18 -7.99
CA TYR A 50 2.19 -0.88 -8.98
C TYR A 50 3.63 -1.39 -9.01
N ILE A 51 3.84 -2.66 -8.68
CA ILE A 51 5.17 -3.28 -8.58
C ILE A 51 5.62 -3.91 -9.92
N ASP A 52 4.70 -4.08 -10.87
CA ASP A 52 4.97 -4.56 -12.24
C ASP A 52 4.96 -3.43 -13.29
N ASP A 53 4.89 -2.17 -12.84
CA ASP A 53 4.91 -0.99 -13.71
C ASP A 53 6.24 -0.89 -14.49
N ARG A 54 6.11 -0.75 -15.82
CA ARG A 54 7.22 -0.74 -16.78
C ARG A 54 7.72 0.67 -17.12
N THR A 55 7.13 1.70 -16.55
CA THR A 55 7.56 3.09 -16.72
C THR A 55 9.01 3.23 -16.30
N LYS A 56 9.86 3.68 -17.22
CA LYS A 56 11.29 3.88 -16.95
C LYS A 56 11.46 5.04 -15.97
N LEU A 57 12.38 4.86 -15.03
CA LEU A 57 12.79 5.94 -14.14
C LEU A 57 13.74 6.90 -14.87
N PRO A 58 13.73 8.19 -14.49
CA PRO A 58 14.82 9.11 -14.84
C PRO A 58 16.19 8.52 -14.49
N GLU A 59 17.21 8.75 -15.32
CA GLU A 59 18.54 8.13 -15.15
C GLU A 59 19.15 8.38 -13.76
N ASN A 60 18.93 9.56 -13.19
CA ASN A 60 19.38 9.95 -11.85
C ASN A 60 18.67 9.23 -10.70
N GLU A 61 17.56 8.53 -10.98
CA GLU A 61 16.83 7.72 -10.01
C GLU A 61 17.09 6.21 -10.18
N GLN A 62 17.83 5.80 -11.21
CA GLN A 62 18.18 4.41 -11.44
C GLN A 62 19.37 4.02 -10.56
N PHE A 63 19.33 2.81 -10.01
CA PHE A 63 20.41 2.29 -9.18
C PHE A 63 20.50 0.76 -9.25
N THR A 64 21.62 0.22 -8.81
CA THR A 64 21.82 -1.23 -8.66
C THR A 64 21.83 -1.56 -7.17
N THR A 65 21.05 -2.55 -6.76
CA THR A 65 21.05 -3.00 -5.36
C THR A 65 22.37 -3.69 -4.99
N LYS A 66 22.61 -3.92 -3.70
CA LYS A 66 23.83 -4.63 -3.24
C LYS A 66 23.95 -6.04 -3.82
N GLU A 67 22.81 -6.65 -4.16
CA GLU A 67 22.70 -7.97 -4.76
C GLU A 67 22.84 -7.96 -6.30
N GLY A 68 23.19 -6.81 -6.90
CA GLY A 68 23.42 -6.68 -8.33
C GLY A 68 22.16 -6.48 -9.18
N LYS A 69 20.99 -6.27 -8.56
CA LYS A 69 19.73 -6.07 -9.30
C LYS A 69 19.58 -4.62 -9.75
N MET A 70 19.43 -4.39 -11.06
CA MET A 70 19.17 -3.06 -11.60
C MET A 70 17.71 -2.63 -11.40
N ILE A 71 17.53 -1.52 -10.70
CA ILE A 71 16.27 -0.81 -10.46
C ILE A 71 16.18 0.36 -11.44
N ASN A 72 15.43 0.16 -12.53
CA ASN A 72 15.32 1.13 -13.63
C ASN A 72 13.87 1.42 -14.07
N THR A 73 12.88 0.81 -13.42
CA THR A 73 11.46 1.10 -13.65
C THR A 73 10.76 1.42 -12.34
N LEU A 74 9.65 2.13 -12.43
CA LEU A 74 8.81 2.49 -11.29
C LEU A 74 8.36 1.23 -10.53
N GLY A 75 7.94 0.18 -11.23
CA GLY A 75 7.56 -1.09 -10.62
C GLY A 75 8.70 -1.73 -9.84
N LYS A 76 9.92 -1.77 -10.40
CA LYS A 76 11.08 -2.30 -9.68
C LYS A 76 11.43 -1.47 -8.44
N LYS A 77 11.28 -0.15 -8.50
CA LYS A 77 11.49 0.74 -7.34
C LYS A 77 10.46 0.48 -6.25
N ASN A 78 9.19 0.33 -6.62
CA ASN A 78 8.10 -0.01 -5.70
C ASN A 78 8.28 -1.41 -5.08
N ALA A 79 8.64 -2.42 -5.89
CA ALA A 79 8.95 -3.76 -5.40
C ALA A 79 10.14 -3.76 -4.44
N HIS A 80 11.20 -3.00 -4.77
CA HIS A 80 12.36 -2.85 -3.89
C HIS A 80 11.98 -2.16 -2.58
N PHE A 81 11.12 -1.15 -2.62
CA PHE A 81 10.58 -0.51 -1.42
C PHE A 81 9.80 -1.51 -0.56
N GLN A 82 8.91 -2.31 -1.16
CA GLN A 82 8.14 -3.33 -0.44
C GLN A 82 9.06 -4.33 0.28
N ILE A 83 10.07 -4.85 -0.43
CA ILE A 83 11.01 -5.84 0.11
C ILE A 83 11.88 -5.22 1.20
N SER A 84 12.47 -4.05 0.95
CA SER A 84 13.39 -3.41 1.90
C SER A 84 12.69 -2.94 3.18
N ARG A 85 11.42 -2.53 3.09
CA ARG A 85 10.68 -2.00 4.24
C ARG A 85 9.88 -3.06 4.98
N PHE A 86 9.31 -4.02 4.28
CA PHE A 86 8.34 -4.97 4.84
C PHE A 86 8.75 -6.44 4.67
N ASN A 87 9.92 -6.71 4.10
CA ASN A 87 10.40 -8.07 3.81
C ASN A 87 9.36 -8.92 3.07
N SER A 88 8.62 -8.29 2.15
CA SER A 88 7.55 -8.92 1.38
C SER A 88 7.63 -8.52 -0.09
N ASN A 89 7.24 -9.44 -0.95
CA ASN A 89 7.11 -9.25 -2.40
C ASN A 89 5.77 -9.80 -2.92
N SER A 90 4.80 -10.04 -2.05
CA SER A 90 3.49 -10.55 -2.41
C SER A 90 2.53 -9.43 -2.81
N GLN A 91 1.56 -9.75 -3.65
CA GLN A 91 0.44 -8.86 -3.98
C GLN A 91 -0.87 -9.66 -3.98
N PRO A 92 -1.98 -9.08 -3.53
CA PRO A 92 -2.10 -7.74 -2.95
C PRO A 92 -1.45 -7.66 -1.55
N PHE A 93 -0.95 -6.47 -1.20
CA PHE A 93 -0.35 -6.23 0.11
C PHE A 93 -0.61 -4.80 0.57
N TYR A 94 -1.23 -4.65 1.74
CA TYR A 94 -1.74 -3.39 2.26
C TYR A 94 -0.99 -2.97 3.51
N VAL A 95 -0.65 -1.69 3.61
CA VAL A 95 0.02 -1.11 4.78
C VAL A 95 -0.65 0.22 5.12
N ILE A 96 -0.96 0.43 6.40
CA ILE A 96 -1.40 1.73 6.91
C ILE A 96 -0.20 2.41 7.58
N MET A 97 0.06 3.66 7.24
CA MET A 97 1.20 4.44 7.74
C MET A 97 0.79 5.80 8.28
N ASP A 98 1.53 6.28 9.29
CA ASP A 98 1.40 7.62 9.84
C ASP A 98 2.14 8.68 8.99
N HIS A 99 2.23 9.89 9.54
CA HIS A 99 2.88 11.04 8.88
C HIS A 99 4.41 11.04 8.98
N ASN A 100 4.99 10.10 9.73
CA ASN A 100 6.41 9.92 10.02
C ASN A 100 6.95 8.61 9.43
N ASP A 101 6.26 8.07 8.43
CA ASP A 101 6.59 6.84 7.72
C ASP A 101 6.66 5.59 8.63
N GLN A 102 5.91 5.57 9.73
CA GLN A 102 5.76 4.42 10.63
C GLN A 102 4.47 3.64 10.32
N SER A 103 4.56 2.31 10.35
CA SER A 103 3.40 1.44 10.15
C SER A 103 2.48 1.44 11.36
N LEU A 104 1.18 1.55 11.11
CA LEU A 104 0.13 1.54 12.13
C LEU A 104 -0.49 0.15 12.30
N GLY A 105 0.37 -0.83 12.61
CA GLY A 105 0.00 -2.23 12.75
C GLY A 105 0.64 -3.15 11.73
N ALA A 106 0.16 -4.40 11.72
CA ALA A 106 0.64 -5.41 10.80
C ALA A 106 0.08 -5.15 9.38
N PRO A 107 0.89 -5.33 8.33
CA PRO A 107 0.39 -5.37 6.96
C PRO A 107 -0.65 -6.46 6.75
N LEU A 108 -1.54 -6.26 5.78
CA LEU A 108 -2.54 -7.25 5.38
C LEU A 108 -2.28 -7.73 3.95
N GLY A 109 -2.37 -9.04 3.71
CA GLY A 109 -2.24 -9.63 2.38
C GLY A 109 -3.59 -9.80 1.68
N LEU A 110 -3.69 -10.83 0.83
CA LEU A 110 -4.96 -11.27 0.25
C LEU A 110 -5.92 -11.76 1.34
N THR A 111 -7.13 -11.20 1.37
CA THR A 111 -8.27 -11.76 2.12
C THR A 111 -9.54 -11.63 1.30
N LEU A 112 -10.39 -12.65 1.25
CA LEU A 112 -11.72 -12.52 0.62
C LEU A 112 -12.81 -12.25 1.64
N ASN A 113 -12.43 -11.96 2.90
CA ASN A 113 -13.34 -11.63 3.98
C ASN A 113 -13.39 -10.10 4.16
N ALA A 114 -14.55 -9.51 3.87
CA ALA A 114 -14.76 -8.08 4.02
C ALA A 114 -14.62 -7.62 5.49
N ASP A 115 -15.04 -8.42 6.46
CA ASP A 115 -14.95 -8.03 7.87
C ASP A 115 -13.48 -8.01 8.35
N GLU A 116 -12.63 -8.89 7.81
CA GLU A 116 -11.20 -8.88 8.11
C GLU A 116 -10.52 -7.62 7.55
N PHE A 117 -10.84 -7.26 6.31
CA PHE A 117 -10.30 -6.04 5.70
C PHE A 117 -10.81 -4.77 6.40
N LEU A 118 -12.09 -4.74 6.76
CA LEU A 118 -12.68 -3.63 7.52
C LEU A 118 -12.02 -3.49 8.89
N LYS A 119 -11.79 -4.60 9.59
CA LYS A 119 -11.07 -4.60 10.88
C LYS A 119 -9.67 -4.03 10.74
N PHE A 120 -8.93 -4.42 9.70
CA PHE A 120 -7.60 -3.86 9.41
C PHE A 120 -7.64 -2.34 9.22
N LEU A 121 -8.62 -1.81 8.46
CA LEU A 121 -8.79 -0.38 8.29
C LEU A 121 -9.08 0.31 9.64
N ASN A 122 -10.06 -0.18 10.39
CA ASN A 122 -10.45 0.43 11.66
C ASN A 122 -9.30 0.45 12.66
N GLU A 123 -8.55 -0.64 12.82
CA GLU A 123 -7.41 -0.70 13.73
C GLU A 123 -6.30 0.30 13.34
N GLY A 124 -6.05 0.47 12.04
CA GLY A 124 -5.05 1.44 11.57
C GLY A 124 -5.49 2.88 11.79
N GLU A 125 -6.77 3.18 11.58
CA GLU A 125 -7.35 4.49 11.88
C GLU A 125 -7.32 4.81 13.38
N GLU A 126 -7.75 3.87 14.23
CA GLU A 126 -7.74 4.03 15.68
C GLU A 126 -6.34 4.34 16.20
N LYS A 127 -5.33 3.58 15.74
CA LYS A 127 -3.93 3.84 16.08
C LYS A 127 -3.46 5.21 15.62
N PHE A 128 -3.87 5.65 14.44
CA PHE A 128 -3.54 6.99 13.96
C PHE A 128 -4.11 8.08 14.88
N GLN A 129 -5.37 7.95 15.29
CA GLN A 129 -5.99 8.94 16.19
C GLN A 129 -5.33 8.99 17.57
N GLN A 130 -4.73 7.89 18.04
CA GLN A 130 -4.04 7.84 19.33
C GLN A 130 -2.68 8.55 19.34
N ILE A 131 -2.03 8.67 18.18
CA ILE A 131 -0.68 9.25 18.06
C ILE A 131 -0.67 10.66 17.46
N LYS A 132 -1.84 11.15 17.06
CA LYS A 132 -2.03 12.43 16.38
C LYS A 132 -2.02 13.60 17.35
#